data_AF-A0A926T1E5-F1
#
_entry.id   AF-A0A926T1E5-F1
#
_cell.length_a   1.000
_cell.length_b   1.000
_cell.length_c   1.000
_cell.angle_alpha   90.00
_cell.angle_beta   90.00
_cell.angle_gamma   90.00
#
_symmetry.space_group_name_H-M   'P 1'
#
loop_
_entity.id
_entity.type
_entity.pdbx_description
1 polymer ?
#
loop_
_entity_poly.entity_id
_entity_poly.type
_entity_poly.pdbx_seq_one_letter_code
_entity_poly.pdbx_strand_id
1 'polypeptide(L)' 'MNFLRGRLNRLSANLPNLIEELSDENLQSAWKVLQPLYYDLYMLRAIQESKQIVQPGETLTREEALRLLHFP' A
#
# COMPACT_ATOMS: atom_id res chain seq x y z
N MET A 1 21.20 1.61 10.60
CA MET A 1 20.02 1.01 9.95
C MET A 1 19.45 -0.24 10.64
N ASN A 2 20.17 -0.94 11.54
CA ASN A 2 19.71 -2.23 12.10
C ASN A 2 18.69 -2.13 13.25
N PHE A 3 18.73 -1.05 14.04
CA PHE A 3 17.84 -0.90 15.20
C PHE A 3 16.36 -0.72 14.82
N LEU A 4 16.08 0.11 13.81
CA LEU A 4 14.72 0.33 13.31
C LEU A 4 14.15 -0.95 12.70
N ARG A 5 14.95 -1.69 11.93
CA ARG A 5 14.57 -2.97 11.35
C ARG A 5 14.25 -4.02 12.43
N GLY A 6 15.08 -4.11 13.47
CA GLY A 6 14.84 -5.01 14.59
C GLY A 6 13.58 -4.66 15.38
N ARG A 7 13.30 -3.36 15.57
CA ARG A 7 12.04 -2.90 16.20
C ARG A 7 10.82 -3.24 15.34
N LEU A 8 10.90 -2.98 14.03
CA LEU A 8 9.84 -3.32 13.08
C LEU A 8 9.54 -4.82 13.09
N ASN A 9 10.56 -5.67 13.02
CA ASN A 9 10.38 -7.12 13.05
C ASN A 9 9.67 -7.59 14.34
N ARG A 10 10.02 -7.03 15.50
CA ARG A 10 9.34 -7.35 16.76
C ARG A 10 7.88 -6.87 16.78
N LEU A 11 7.62 -5.67 16.28
CA LEU A 11 6.26 -5.14 16.20
C LEU A 11 5.41 -5.95 15.23
N SER A 12 5.95 -6.31 14.06
CA SER A 12 5.29 -7.16 13.07
C SER A 12 4.98 -8.56 13.62
N ALA A 13 5.90 -9.14 14.40
CA ALA A 13 5.69 -10.46 15.02
C ALA A 13 4.57 -10.45 16.08
N ASN A 14 4.39 -9.33 16.78
CA ASN A 14 3.36 -9.19 17.81
C ASN A 14 2.03 -8.63 17.27
N LEU A 15 2.01 -8.15 16.03
CA LEU A 15 0.84 -7.50 15.43
C LEU A 15 -0.42 -8.38 15.42
N PRO A 16 -0.35 -9.70 15.11
CA PRO A 16 -1.54 -10.56 15.13
C PRO A 16 -2.19 -10.63 16.51
N ASN A 17 -1.40 -10.83 17.56
CA ASN A 17 -1.90 -10.89 18.94
C ASN A 17 -2.51 -9.55 19.36
N LEU A 18 -1.88 -8.43 18.98
CA LEU A 18 -2.41 -7.09 19.25
C LEU A 18 -3.73 -6.82 18.52
N ILE A 19 -3.95 -7.40 17.34
CA ILE A 19 -5.21 -7.29 16.62
C ILE A 19 -6.31 -8.06 17.35
N GLU A 20 -6.00 -9.26 17.86
CA GLU A 20 -6.96 -10.09 18.61
C GLU A 20 -7.41 -9.45 19.93
N GLU A 21 -6.57 -8.61 20.53
CA GLU A 21 -6.87 -7.90 21.78
C GLU A 21 -7.69 -6.61 21.57
N LEU A 22 -7.86 -6.14 20.32
CA LEU A 22 -8.61 -4.92 20.02
C LEU A 22 -10.11 -5.21 19.87
N SER A 23 -10.95 -4.32 20.41
CA SER A 23 -12.38 -4.32 20.09
C SER A 23 -12.61 -3.96 18.62
N ASP A 24 -13.74 -4.40 18.05
CA ASP A 24 -14.13 -4.12 16.67
C ASP A 24 -14.14 -2.60 16.36
N GLU A 25 -14.57 -1.78 17.33
CA GLU A 25 -14.62 -0.32 17.19
C GLU A 25 -13.22 0.29 17.05
N ASN A 26 -12.27 -0.21 17.84
CA ASN A 26 -10.87 0.21 17.79
C ASN A 26 -10.19 -0.31 16.54
N LEU A 27 -10.50 -1.54 16.12
CA LEU A 27 -10.00 -2.11 14.87
C LEU A 27 -10.48 -1.30 13.67
N GLN A 28 -11.77 -0.94 13.64
CA GLN A 28 -12.34 -0.08 12.61
C GLN A 28 -11.67 1.30 12.59
N SER A 29 -11.40 1.87 13.76
CA SER A 29 -10.72 3.17 13.88
C SER A 29 -9.27 3.11 13.41
N ALA A 30 -8.54 2.05 13.77
CA ALA A 30 -7.18 1.80 13.29
C ALA A 30 -7.15 1.59 11.77
N TRP A 31 -8.12 0.84 11.23
CA TRP A 31 -8.23 0.60 9.80
C TRP A 31 -8.43 1.89 9.00
N LYS A 32 -9.25 2.83 9.48
CA LYS A 32 -9.42 4.15 8.84
C LYS A 32 -8.11 4.92 8.67
N VAL A 33 -7.15 4.72 9.56
CA VAL A 33 -5.81 5.35 9.48
C VAL A 33 -4.87 4.55 8.59
N LEU A 34 -4.90 3.21 8.69
CA LEU A 34 -4.00 2.33 7.94
C LEU A 34 -4.37 2.17 6.47
N GLN A 35 -5.66 2.22 6.14
CA GLN A 35 -6.17 1.96 4.79
C GLN A 35 -5.59 2.94 3.74
N PRO A 36 -5.58 4.27 3.95
CA PRO A 36 -4.96 5.18 2.98
C PRO A 36 -3.46 4.90 2.81
N LEU A 37 -2.75 4.66 3.91
CA LEU A 37 -1.31 4.35 3.88
C LEU A 37 -1.02 3.05 3.12
N TYR A 38 -1.86 2.04 3.30
CA TYR A 38 -1.76 0.78 2.56
C TYR A 38 -1.96 1.01 1.06
N TYR A 39 -2.96 1.79 0.66
CA TYR A 39 -3.21 2.11 -0.75
C TYR A 39 -2.04 2.90 -1.37
N ASP A 40 -1.51 3.89 -0.66
CA ASP A 40 -0.37 4.67 -1.12
C ASP A 40 0.86 3.77 -1.33
N LEU A 41 1.17 2.91 -0.35
CA LEU A 41 2.28 1.96 -0.45
C LEU A 41 2.10 0.96 -1.59
N TYR A 42 0.88 0.44 -1.75
CA TYR A 42 0.55 -0.48 -2.83
C TYR A 42 0.77 0.17 -4.20
N MET A 43 0.24 1.38 -4.39
CA MET A 43 0.39 2.12 -5.65
C MET A 43 1.84 2.48 -5.94
N LEU A 44 2.59 2.93 -4.95
CA LEU A 44 4.02 3.22 -5.12
C LEU A 44 4.80 1.98 -5.54
N ARG A 45 4.51 0.84 -4.93
CA ARG A 45 5.15 -0.43 -5.29
C ARG A 45 4.78 -0.85 -6.72
N ALA A 46 3.51 -0.77 -7.09
CA ALA A 46 3.06 -1.08 -8.45
C ALA A 46 3.74 -0.18 -9.50
N ILE A 47 3.89 1.12 -9.21
CA ILE A 47 4.62 2.07 -10.08
C ILE A 47 6.09 1.66 -10.19
N GLN A 48 6.73 1.29 -9.08
CA GLN A 48 8.13 0.89 -9.08
C GLN A 48 8.35 -0.41 -9.88
N GLU A 49 7.48 -1.39 -9.72
CA GLU A 49 7.51 -2.65 -10.47
C GLU A 49 7.25 -2.39 -11.96
N SER A 50 6.26 -1.55 -12.28
CA SER A 50 5.98 -1.12 -13.66
C SER A 50 7.20 -0.47 -14.31
N LYS A 51 7.91 0.42 -13.62
CA LYS A 51 9.14 1.06 -14.14
C LYS A 51 10.26 0.08 -14.47
N GLN A 52 10.29 -1.10 -13.85
CA GLN A 52 11.31 -2.12 -14.12
C GLN A 52 10.97 -2.97 -15.35
N ILE A 53 9.68 -3.05 -15.72
CA ILE A 53 9.16 -3.97 -16.72
C ILE A 53 8.81 -3.24 -18.02
N VAL A 54 8.27 -2.04 -17.91
CA VAL A 54 7.72 -1.26 -19.04
C VAL A 54 8.85 -0.62 -19.85
N GLN A 55 8.87 -0.87 -21.15
CA GLN A 55 9.74 -0.18 -22.10
C GLN A 55 9.17 1.18 -22.52
N PRO A 56 10.01 2.12 -22.99
CA PRO A 56 9.52 3.38 -23.54
C PRO A 56 8.50 3.14 -24.67
N GLY A 57 7.30 3.69 -24.53
CA GLY A 57 6.20 3.53 -25.51
C GLY A 57 5.18 2.43 -25.18
N GLU A 58 5.41 1.61 -24.15
CA GLU A 58 4.44 0.61 -23.68
C GLU A 58 3.49 1.14 -22.59
N THR A 59 3.71 2.38 -22.15
CA THR A 59 2.84 3.06 -21.17
C THR A 59 1.78 3.87 -21.91
N LEU A 60 0.54 3.81 -21.41
CA LEU A 60 -0.52 4.68 -21.90
C LEU A 60 -0.17 6.14 -21.63
N THR A 61 -0.42 6.99 -22.63
CA THR A 61 -0.52 8.43 -22.41
C THR A 61 -1.71 8.73 -21.50
N ARG A 62 -1.73 9.91 -20.89
CA ARG A 62 -2.83 10.35 -20.02
C ARG A 62 -4.18 10.28 -20.76
N GLU A 63 -4.20 10.69 -22.01
CA GLU A 63 -5.39 10.70 -22.87
C GLU A 63 -5.88 9.28 -23.19
N GLU A 64 -4.96 8.34 -23.43
CA GLU A 64 -5.30 6.93 -23.66
C GLU A 64 -5.81 6.25 -22.39
N ALA A 65 -5.18 6.53 -21.24
CA ALA A 65 -5.63 6.02 -19.95
C ALA A 65 -7.04 6.53 -19.59
N LEU A 66 -7.34 7.81 -19.84
CA LEU A 66 -8.66 8.38 -19.58
C LEU A 66 -9.76 7.74 -20.44
N ARG A 67 -9.47 7.44 -21.72
CA ARG A 67 -10.41 6.72 -22.60
C ARG A 67 -10.68 5.30 -22.10
N LEU A 68 -9.65 4.61 -21.63
CA LEU A 68 -9.74 3.23 -21.13
C LEU A 68 -10.51 3.12 -19.81
N LEU A 69 -10.39 4.13 -18.94
CA LEU A 69 -11.05 4.15 -17.64
C LEU A 69 -12.54 4.55 -17.70
N HIS A 70 -13.10 4.79 -18.89
CA HIS A 70 -14.48 5.21 -19.08
C HIS A 70 -14.89 6.41 -18.19
N PHE A 71 -13.94 7.29 -17.87
CA PHE A 71 -14.29 8.56 -17.23
C PHE A 71 -14.89 9.48 -18.32
N PRO A 72 -16.14 9.95 -18.17
CA PRO A 72 -16.71 10.94 -19.07
C PRO A 72 -15.92 12.25 -19.07
#